data_AF-A0A3N6NH68-F1
#
_entry.id   AF-A0A3N6NH68-F1
#
_cell.length_a   1.000
_cell.length_b   1.000
_cell.length_c   1.000
_cell.angle_alpha   90.00
_cell.angle_beta   90.00
_cell.angle_gamma   90.00
#
_symmetry.space_group_name_H-M   'P 1'
#
loop_
_entity.id
_entity.type
_entity.pdbx_description
1 polymer ?
#
loop_
_entity_poly.entity_id
_entity_poly.type
_entity_poly.pdbx_seq_one_letter_code
_entity_poly.pdbx_strand_id
1 'polypeptide(L)' 'MSPTTILERIRVLFASDTGGHLDSISDALLKGTLQEPARPMSDQELARAIREFRSVPVSDRTIARLSRRLLVASRRDV' A
#
# COMPACT_ATOMS: atom_id res chain seq x y z
N MET A 1 3.23 21.57 1.70
CA MET A 1 2.81 20.20 2.06
C MET A 1 3.95 19.29 1.65
N SER A 2 4.71 18.73 2.60
CA SER A 2 5.79 17.79 2.25
C SER A 2 5.18 16.43 1.85
N PRO A 3 5.82 15.65 0.96
CA PRO A 3 5.35 14.32 0.48
C PRO A 3 5.27 13.21 1.54
N THR A 4 5.20 13.57 2.82
CA THR A 4 5.42 12.67 3.96
C THR A 4 4.15 12.37 4.76
N THR A 5 3.02 13.03 4.44
CA THR A 5 1.85 13.01 5.34
C THR A 5 1.04 11.72 5.26
N ILE A 6 0.87 11.12 4.06
CA ILE A 6 0.02 9.94 3.90
C ILE A 6 0.68 8.65 4.42
N LEU A 7 2.01 8.55 4.32
CA LEU A 7 2.77 7.38 4.77
C LEU A 7 2.82 7.26 6.28
N GLU A 8 3.02 8.37 6.97
CA GLU A 8 2.95 8.43 8.44
C GLU A 8 1.57 8.01 8.93
N ARG A 9 0.50 8.47 8.26
CA ARG A 9 -0.89 8.08 8.58
C ARG A 9 -1.13 6.59 8.38
N ILE A 10 -0.64 6.01 7.27
CA ILE A 10 -0.72 4.57 7.02
C ILE A 10 0.05 3.79 8.09
N ARG A 11 1.26 4.22 8.45
CA ARG A 11 2.08 3.59 9.52
C ARG A 11 1.37 3.59 10.88
N VAL A 12 0.66 4.65 11.23
CA VAL A 12 -0.13 4.70 12.48
C VAL A 12 -1.31 3.73 12.45
N LEU A 13 -1.93 3.53 11.28
CA LEU A 13 -3.13 2.68 11.13
C LEU A 13 -2.81 1.19 10.99
N PHE A 14 -1.62 0.84 10.48
CA PHE A 14 -1.12 -0.53 10.47
C PHE A 14 -0.25 -0.76 11.72
N ALA A 15 -0.76 -1.56 12.67
CA ALA A 15 -0.06 -1.85 13.93
C ALA A 15 1.38 -2.32 13.68
N SER A 16 2.37 -1.47 13.97
CA SER A 16 3.85 -1.63 14.09
C SER A 16 4.60 -2.65 13.23
N ASP A 17 3.96 -3.28 12.24
CA ASP A 17 4.56 -4.33 11.44
C ASP A 17 5.50 -3.69 10.43
N THR A 18 6.79 -3.86 10.71
CA THR A 18 7.93 -3.32 9.96
C THR A 18 8.23 -4.15 8.71
N GLY A 19 7.19 -4.59 8.01
CA GLY A 19 7.37 -5.21 6.70
C GLY A 19 7.90 -4.16 5.71
N GLY A 20 8.96 -4.51 4.96
CA GLY A 20 9.61 -3.63 3.96
C GLY A 20 8.71 -3.12 2.82
N HIS A 21 7.42 -3.50 2.82
CA HIS A 21 6.39 -2.97 1.95
C HIS A 21 6.16 -1.47 2.16
N LEU A 22 6.16 -0.99 3.41
CA LEU A 22 5.98 0.45 3.67
C LEU A 22 7.19 1.25 3.20
N ASP A 23 8.40 0.69 3.31
CA ASP A 23 9.62 1.31 2.79
C ASP A 23 9.61 1.36 1.26
N SER A 24 9.11 0.30 0.60
CA SER A 24 8.93 0.29 -0.86
C SER A 24 7.95 1.38 -1.35
N ILE A 25 6.89 1.65 -0.60
CA ILE A 25 5.94 2.73 -0.90
C ILE A 25 6.60 4.10 -0.70
N SER A 26 7.39 4.26 0.35
CA SER A 26 8.18 5.49 0.61
C SER A 26 9.14 5.77 -0.53
N ASP A 27 9.88 4.76 -0.97
CA ASP A 27 10.79 4.84 -2.09
C ASP A 27 10.08 5.23 -3.39
N ALA A 28 8.91 4.64 -3.66
CA ALA A 28 8.15 4.93 -4.87
C ALA A 28 7.62 6.37 -4.91
N LEU A 29 7.18 6.90 -3.77
CA LEU A 29 6.77 8.30 -3.62
C LEU A 29 7.95 9.25 -3.79
N LEU A 30 9.10 8.95 -3.17
CA LEU A 30 10.32 9.76 -3.32
C LEU A 30 10.83 9.77 -4.76
N LYS A 31 10.75 8.63 -5.47
CA LYS A 31 11.14 8.50 -6.88
C LYS A 31 10.10 9.08 -7.84
N GLY A 32 8.95 9.56 -7.36
CA GLY A 32 7.84 10.10 -8.17
C GLY A 32 7.11 9.06 -9.04
N THR A 33 7.49 7.78 -8.92
CA THR A 33 6.81 6.64 -9.56
C THR A 33 5.43 6.36 -8.97
N LEU A 34 5.22 6.80 -7.72
CA LEU A 34 3.92 6.90 -7.07
C LEU A 34 3.67 8.37 -6.73
N GLN A 35 2.43 8.82 -6.87
CA GLN A 35 2.03 10.21 -6.59
C GLN A 35 1.00 10.22 -5.47
N GLU A 36 1.06 11.25 -4.62
CA GLU A 36 0.01 11.46 -3.63
C GLU A 36 -1.32 11.76 -4.34
N PRO A 37 -2.46 11.23 -3.84
CA PRO A 37 -3.75 11.58 -4.40
C PRO A 37 -4.00 13.07 -4.28
N ALA A 38 -4.45 13.73 -5.36
CA ALA A 38 -4.80 15.14 -5.37
C ALA A 38 -5.89 15.51 -4.32
N ARG A 39 -6.66 14.52 -3.87
CA ARG A 39 -7.59 14.60 -2.74
C ARG A 39 -7.30 13.44 -1.78
N PRO A 40 -6.54 13.67 -0.71
CA PRO A 40 -6.28 12.64 0.29
C PRO A 40 -7.58 12.27 1.01
N MET A 41 -7.76 10.98 1.30
CA MET A 41 -8.81 10.53 2.23
C MET A 41 -8.56 11.13 3.63
N SER A 42 -9.62 11.41 4.38
CA SER A 42 -9.56 11.67 5.82
C SER A 42 -9.13 10.42 6.60
N ASP A 43 -8.71 10.57 7.85
CA ASP A 43 -8.31 9.43 8.69
C ASP A 43 -9.46 8.45 8.89
N GLN A 44 -10.69 8.95 9.01
CA GLN A 44 -11.88 8.14 9.16
C GLN A 44 -12.20 7.34 7.89
N GLU A 45 -12.09 7.97 6.72
CA GLU A 45 -12.26 7.30 5.42
C GLU A 45 -11.19 6.22 5.21
N LEU A 46 -9.94 6.53 5.55
CA LEU A 46 -8.84 5.59 5.43
C LEU A 46 -9.01 4.40 6.38
N ALA A 47 -9.34 4.64 7.65
CA ALA A 47 -9.59 3.57 8.63
C ALA A 47 -10.78 2.69 8.22
N ARG A 48 -11.85 3.27 7.66
CA ARG A 48 -12.99 2.54 7.11
C ARG A 48 -12.56 1.66 5.93
N ALA A 49 -11.83 2.21 4.97
CA ALA A 49 -11.36 1.48 3.79
C ALA A 49 -10.46 0.30 4.19
N ILE A 50 -9.54 0.50 5.14
CA ILE A 50 -8.68 -0.57 5.67
C ILE A 50 -9.52 -1.67 6.33
N ARG A 51 -10.50 -1.30 7.17
CA ARG A 51 -11.38 -2.27 7.82
C ARG A 51 -12.21 -3.06 6.81
N GLU A 52 -12.80 -2.39 5.83
CA GLU A 52 -13.58 -3.03 4.76
C GLU A 52 -12.70 -3.99 3.94
N PHE A 53 -11.49 -3.56 3.56
CA PHE A 53 -10.51 -4.40 2.87
C PHE A 53 -10.17 -5.67 3.68
N ARG A 54 -10.02 -5.55 5.00
CA ARG A 54 -9.73 -6.68 5.90
C ARG A 54 -10.95 -7.54 6.23
N SER A 55 -12.17 -7.03 6.03
CA SER A 55 -13.41 -7.72 6.42
C SER A 55 -13.76 -8.89 5.51
N VAL A 56 -13.23 -8.90 4.29
CA VAL A 56 -13.45 -9.98 3.32
C VAL A 56 -12.17 -10.81 3.23
N PRO A 57 -12.21 -12.13 3.47
CA PRO A 57 -11.08 -12.99 3.21
C PRO A 57 -10.67 -12.86 1.75
N VAL A 58 -9.39 -12.59 1.49
CA VAL A 58 -8.87 -12.63 0.13
C VAL A 58 -9.11 -14.01 -0.46
N SER A 59 -9.88 -14.07 -1.54
CA SER A 59 -10.17 -15.35 -2.20
C SER A 59 -8.89 -15.97 -2.76
N ASP A 60 -8.81 -17.30 -2.75
CA ASP A 60 -7.66 -18.04 -3.31
C ASP A 60 -7.34 -17.64 -4.75
N ARG A 61 -8.39 -17.34 -5.53
CA ARG A 61 -8.27 -16.81 -6.89
C ARG A 61 -7.55 -15.46 -6.94
N THR A 62 -7.86 -14.57 -5.99
CA THR A 62 -7.23 -13.25 -5.90
C THR A 62 -5.77 -13.37 -5.51
N ILE A 63 -5.46 -14.23 -4.53
CA ILE A 63 -4.10 -14.55 -4.10
C ILE A 63 -3.31 -15.12 -5.29
N ALA A 64 -3.81 -16.17 -5.95
CA ALA A 64 -3.13 -16.81 -7.08
C ALA A 64 -2.86 -15.84 -8.24
N ARG A 65 -3.79 -14.93 -8.51
CA ARG A 65 -3.61 -13.88 -9.54
C ARG A 65 -2.52 -12.89 -9.15
N LEU A 66 -2.49 -12.44 -7.89
CA LEU A 66 -1.48 -11.50 -7.38
C LEU A 66 -0.10 -12.14 -7.36
N SER A 67 0.04 -13.36 -6.83
CA SER A 67 1.31 -14.10 -6.81
C SER A 67 1.90 -14.26 -8.22
N ARG A 68 1.05 -14.55 -9.22
CA ARG A 68 1.50 -14.64 -10.62
C ARG A 68 2.00 -13.30 -11.16
N ARG A 69 1.32 -12.19 -10.87
CA ARG A 69 1.76 -10.86 -11.30
C ARG A 69 3.08 -10.44 -10.64
N LEU A 70 3.25 -10.73 -9.34
CA LEU A 70 4.47 -10.46 -8.61
C LEU A 70 5.65 -11.29 -9.15
N LEU A 71 5.46 -12.58 -9.42
CA LEU A 71 6.48 -13.42 -10.06
C LEU A 71 6.88 -12.90 -11.45
N VAL A 72 5.93 -12.39 -12.23
CA VAL A 72 6.20 -11.80 -13.54
C VAL A 72 6.93 -10.46 -13.42
N ALA A 73 6.60 -9.64 -12.41
CA ALA A 73 7.30 -8.39 -12.13
C ALA A 73 8.76 -8.66 -11.72
N SER A 74 9.00 -9.57 -10.76
CA SER A 74 10.35 -9.94 -10.32
C SER A 74 11.23 -10.55 -11.41
N ARG A 75 10.65 -11.10 -12.48
CA ARG A 75 11.40 -11.62 -13.65
C ARG A 75 11.75 -10.55 -14.68
N ARG A 76 11.21 -9.34 -14.58
CA ARG A 76 11.53 -8.22 -15.49
C ARG A 76 12.64 -7.32 -14.97
N ASP A 77 13.04 -7.51 -13.71
CA ASP A 77 14.10 -6.76 -13.05
C ASP A 77 15.46 -7.50 -13.04
N VAL A 78 15.59 -8.57 -13.86
CA VAL A 78 16.82 -9.33 -14.14
C VAL A 78 17.04 -9.34 -15.65
#